data_AF-A0AAV4DP29-F1
#
_entry.id   AF-A0AAV4DP29-F1
#
_cell.length_a   1.000
_cell.length_b   1.000
_cell.length_c   1.000
_cell.angle_alpha   90.00
_cell.angle_beta   90.00
_cell.angle_gamma   90.00
#
_symmetry.space_group_name_H-M   'P 1'
#
loop_
_entity.id
_entity.type
_entity.pdbx_description
1 polymer ?
#
loop_
_entity_poly.entity_id
_entity_poly.type
_entity_poly.pdbx_seq_one_letter_code
_entity_poly.pdbx_strand_id
1 'polypeptide(L)'
;MTSEQAINKHAKTSGGIVAFSRSQPTYYTWCVTRHIRAQYVSATYQMANIESKKCVTHKESSLSKRKLSVKKIMDTFSAFLNPFNTERKHFACISSGQKVPEDIADDLLKVEDVGKKSFKEFVDTRLKDKTTRFHGPLTKTKLKTVGSVSKSTQIKSAKNVAKIKAKRNIFGQLLVLSQEYQIDMENVLKDQQSNTSTQA
;
A
#
# COMPACT_ATOMS: atom_id res chain seq x y z
N MET A 1 9.76 -19.23 -10.96
CA MET A 1 9.77 -17.87 -11.54
C MET A 1 11.15 -17.24 -11.32
N THR A 2 12.17 -17.67 -12.06
CA THR A 2 13.58 -17.27 -11.80
C THR A 2 14.28 -16.71 -13.06
N SER A 3 13.70 -16.93 -14.26
CA SER A 3 14.24 -16.47 -15.54
C SER A 3 14.03 -14.97 -15.80
N GLU A 4 12.88 -14.41 -15.42
CA GLU A 4 12.56 -13.00 -15.70
C GLU A 4 13.41 -11.99 -14.93
N GLN A 5 13.95 -12.39 -13.77
CA GLN A 5 14.76 -11.51 -12.93
C GLN A 5 16.20 -11.36 -13.43
N ALA A 6 16.78 -12.40 -14.02
CA ALA A 6 18.12 -12.34 -14.61
C ALA A 6 18.16 -11.40 -15.83
N ILE A 7 17.13 -11.46 -16.68
CA ILE A 7 17.02 -10.65 -17.90
C ILE A 7 16.90 -9.15 -17.59
N ASN A 8 16.23 -8.79 -16.50
CA ASN A 8 16.02 -7.39 -16.10
C ASN A 8 17.23 -6.73 -15.42
N LYS A 9 18.21 -7.51 -14.96
CA LYS A 9 19.30 -7.03 -14.11
C LYS A 9 20.23 -6.06 -14.83
N HIS A 10 20.54 -6.32 -16.09
CA HIS A 10 21.43 -5.48 -16.91
C HIS A 10 20.76 -4.19 -17.42
N ALA A 11 19.42 -4.11 -17.35
CA ALA A 11 18.64 -2.98 -17.84
C ALA A 11 18.24 -2.01 -16.72
N LYS A 12 18.59 -2.29 -15.46
CA LYS A 12 18.14 -1.54 -14.28
C LYS A 12 19.32 -0.88 -13.59
N THR A 13 19.30 0.45 -13.44
CA THR A 13 20.28 1.18 -12.61
C THR A 13 19.82 1.25 -11.16
N SER A 14 20.69 1.74 -10.26
CA SER A 14 20.41 1.91 -8.83
C SER A 14 19.11 2.69 -8.52
N GLY A 15 18.58 3.47 -9.47
CA GLY A 15 17.35 4.24 -9.34
C GLY A 15 16.12 3.63 -10.04
N GLY A 16 16.22 2.42 -10.61
CA GLY A 16 15.18 1.86 -11.48
C GLY A 16 15.48 2.09 -12.97
N ILE A 17 14.45 2.07 -13.82
CA ILE A 17 14.57 2.50 -15.23
C ILE A 17 14.56 4.03 -15.22
N VAL A 18 15.71 4.65 -15.44
CA VAL A 18 15.82 6.10 -15.58
C VAL A 18 15.68 6.45 -17.06
N ALA A 19 14.79 7.40 -17.37
CA ALA A 19 14.35 7.83 -18.70
C ALA A 19 13.32 6.91 -19.39
N PHE A 20 12.03 7.16 -19.14
CA PHE A 20 10.98 6.72 -20.05
C PHE A 20 11.02 7.62 -21.30
N SER A 21 11.19 7.02 -22.48
CA SER A 21 10.82 7.68 -23.72
C SER A 21 9.28 7.75 -23.78
N ARG A 22 8.72 8.92 -24.12
CA ARG A 22 7.26 9.07 -24.36
C ARG A 22 6.81 8.45 -25.70
N SER A 23 7.75 7.95 -26.49
CA SER A 23 7.50 7.28 -27.77
C SER A 23 7.17 5.80 -27.54
N GLN A 24 5.94 5.41 -27.86
CA GLN A 24 5.46 4.03 -27.76
C GLN A 24 6.32 3.04 -28.58
N PRO A 25 6.74 3.35 -29.83
CA PRO A 25 7.67 2.49 -30.59
C PRO A 25 9.02 2.29 -29.89
N THR A 26 9.58 3.33 -29.27
CA THR A 26 10.87 3.26 -28.57
C THR A 26 10.77 2.37 -27.34
N TYR A 27 9.66 2.46 -26.59
CA TYR A 27 9.38 1.59 -25.46
C TYR A 27 9.26 0.12 -25.88
N TYR A 28 8.47 -0.20 -26.90
CA TYR A 28 8.34 -1.57 -27.39
C TYR A 28 9.67 -2.13 -27.92
N THR A 29 10.41 -1.33 -28.68
CA THR A 29 11.75 -1.71 -29.17
C THR A 29 12.69 -1.99 -28.01
N TRP A 30 12.65 -1.18 -26.95
CA TRP A 30 13.45 -1.42 -25.74
C TRP A 30 13.04 -2.72 -25.03
N CYS A 31 11.74 -2.96 -24.84
CA CYS A 31 11.23 -4.19 -24.24
C CYS A 31 11.67 -5.45 -25.00
N VAL A 32 11.64 -5.40 -26.33
CA VAL A 32 12.06 -6.51 -27.19
C VAL A 32 13.58 -6.65 -27.18
N THR A 33 14.35 -5.58 -27.33
CA THR A 33 15.82 -5.66 -27.55
C THR A 33 16.66 -5.70 -26.28
N ARG A 34 16.12 -5.38 -25.10
CA ARG A 34 16.90 -5.24 -23.86
C ARG A 34 17.72 -6.48 -23.49
N HIS A 35 17.20 -7.68 -23.76
CA HIS A 35 17.84 -8.93 -23.38
C HIS A 35 19.08 -9.21 -24.25
N ILE A 36 19.01 -8.87 -25.55
CA ILE A 36 20.14 -8.92 -26.48
C ILE A 36 21.20 -7.89 -26.10
N ARG A 37 20.78 -6.65 -25.79
CA ARG A 37 21.69 -5.59 -25.32
C ARG A 37 22.44 -6.00 -24.05
N ALA A 38 21.75 -6.66 -23.12
CA ALA A 38 22.36 -7.21 -21.92
C ALA A 38 23.44 -8.26 -22.21
N GLN A 39 23.20 -9.15 -23.18
CA GLN A 39 24.18 -10.16 -23.60
C GLN A 39 25.43 -9.53 -24.21
N TYR A 40 25.28 -8.56 -25.11
CA TYR A 40 26.43 -7.85 -25.70
C TYR A 40 27.27 -7.14 -24.65
N VAL A 41 26.62 -6.46 -23.69
CA VAL A 41 27.31 -5.80 -22.57
C VAL A 41 28.06 -6.83 -21.71
N SER A 42 27.46 -7.99 -21.44
CA SER A 42 28.13 -9.06 -20.70
C SER A 42 29.36 -9.58 -21.44
N ALA A 43 29.26 -9.79 -22.76
CA ALA A 43 30.36 -10.26 -23.58
C ALA A 43 31.49 -9.23 -23.67
N THR A 44 31.19 -7.93 -23.79
CA THR A 44 32.22 -6.88 -23.82
C THR A 44 32.94 -6.75 -22.48
N TYR A 45 32.24 -6.87 -21.35
CA TYR A 45 32.90 -6.92 -20.04
C TYR A 45 33.86 -8.11 -19.92
N GLN A 46 33.43 -9.29 -20.38
CA GLN A 46 34.25 -10.49 -20.40
C GLN A 46 35.49 -10.32 -21.29
N MET A 47 35.33 -9.75 -22.50
CA MET A 47 36.44 -9.48 -23.41
C MET A 47 37.42 -8.44 -22.85
N ALA A 48 36.93 -7.43 -22.14
CA ALA A 48 37.76 -6.41 -21.51
C ALA A 48 38.47 -6.89 -20.23
N ASN A 49 38.28 -8.15 -19.83
CA ASN A 49 38.72 -8.72 -18.55
C ASN A 49 38.30 -7.86 -17.34
N ILE A 50 37.20 -7.12 -17.48
CA ILE A 50 36.60 -6.36 -16.40
C ILE A 50 35.63 -7.33 -15.76
N GLU A 51 35.92 -7.79 -14.54
CA GLU A 51 34.90 -8.47 -13.74
C GLU A 51 33.69 -7.54 -13.67
N SER A 52 32.59 -7.92 -14.35
CA SER A 52 31.31 -7.25 -14.17
C SER A 52 31.06 -7.27 -12.67
N LYS A 53 31.10 -6.11 -11.99
CA LYS A 53 31.07 -6.03 -10.52
C LYS A 53 30.10 -7.08 -10.01
N LYS A 54 30.65 -8.13 -9.38
CA LYS A 54 29.88 -9.28 -8.93
C LYS A 54 28.64 -8.75 -8.24
N CYS A 55 27.51 -9.26 -8.72
CA CYS A 55 26.28 -9.43 -7.98
C CYS A 55 26.14 -8.46 -6.80
N VAL A 56 25.28 -7.44 -6.92
CA VAL A 56 24.49 -7.07 -5.74
C VAL A 56 23.61 -8.29 -5.46
N THR A 57 24.19 -9.31 -4.81
CA THR A 57 23.48 -10.15 -3.86
C THR A 57 22.59 -9.18 -3.13
N HIS A 58 21.29 -9.44 -3.16
CA HIS A 58 20.27 -8.67 -2.44
C HIS A 58 20.93 -8.18 -1.16
N LYS A 59 21.24 -6.87 -1.08
CA LYS A 59 22.12 -6.36 -0.02
C LYS A 59 21.37 -6.69 1.24
N GLU A 60 21.72 -7.80 1.89
CA GLU A 60 21.15 -8.14 3.17
C GLU A 60 21.33 -6.88 3.98
N SER A 61 20.21 -6.34 4.46
CA SER A 61 20.26 -5.12 5.23
C SER A 61 21.29 -5.39 6.32
N SER A 62 22.43 -4.69 6.22
CA SER A 62 23.54 -4.92 7.14
C SER A 62 23.01 -4.89 8.56
N LEU A 63 23.63 -5.60 9.49
CA LEU A 63 23.20 -5.59 10.89
C LEU A 63 22.97 -4.15 11.40
N SER A 64 23.78 -3.20 10.95
CA SER A 64 23.60 -1.77 11.21
C SER A 64 22.27 -1.19 10.66
N LYS A 65 21.87 -1.54 9.43
CA LYS A 65 20.58 -1.12 8.84
C LYS A 65 19.39 -1.76 9.58
N ARG A 66 19.52 -3.03 10.01
CA ARG A 66 18.49 -3.69 10.82
C ARG A 66 18.34 -3.02 12.17
N LYS A 67 19.44 -2.78 12.88
CA LYS A 67 19.45 -2.03 14.15
C LYS A 67 18.83 -0.64 14.00
N LEU A 68 19.17 0.09 12.94
CA LEU A 68 18.56 1.40 12.66
C LEU A 68 17.05 1.29 12.40
N SER A 69 16.59 0.23 11.71
CA SER A 69 15.17 0.02 11.44
C SER A 69 14.39 -0.31 12.72
N VAL A 70 14.95 -1.14 13.59
CA VAL A 70 14.38 -1.41 14.92
C VAL A 70 14.32 -0.13 15.75
N LYS A 71 15.39 0.67 15.76
CA LYS A 71 15.40 1.97 16.45
C LYS A 71 14.30 2.89 15.92
N LYS A 72 14.14 3.00 14.60
CA LYS A 72 13.05 3.78 13.99
C LYS A 72 11.67 3.29 14.43
N ILE A 73 11.45 1.97 14.51
CA ILE A 73 10.18 1.42 14.99
C ILE A 73 9.95 1.78 16.46
N MET A 74 10.98 1.66 17.30
CA MET A 74 10.89 2.06 18.71
C MET A 74 10.60 3.55 18.85
N ASP A 75 11.32 4.39 18.13
CA ASP A 75 11.11 5.84 18.11
C ASP A 75 9.69 6.17 17.65
N THR A 76 9.13 5.44 16.66
CA THR A 76 7.73 5.63 16.25
C THR A 76 6.73 5.21 17.32
N PHE A 77 6.97 4.12 18.06
CA PHE A 77 6.07 3.74 19.15
C PHE A 77 6.14 4.70 20.34
N SER A 78 7.29 5.34 20.56
CA SER A 78 7.44 6.39 21.56
C SER A 78 6.79 7.72 21.14
N ALA A 79 6.88 8.07 19.85
CA ALA A 79 6.31 9.31 19.32
C ALA A 79 4.79 9.24 19.11
N PHE A 80 4.29 8.07 18.73
CA PHE A 80 2.86 7.80 18.60
C PHE A 80 2.35 7.06 19.85
N LEU A 81 1.46 6.09 19.64
CA LEU A 81 0.88 5.29 20.70
C LEU A 81 1.68 4.00 20.90
N ASN A 82 2.36 3.85 22.03
CA ASN A 82 3.09 2.62 22.37
C ASN A 82 2.11 1.43 22.51
N PRO A 83 2.08 0.43 21.61
CA PRO A 83 1.09 -0.64 21.63
C PRO A 83 1.27 -1.63 22.79
N PHE A 84 2.42 -1.63 23.46
CA PHE A 84 2.75 -2.56 24.54
C PHE A 84 2.41 -2.03 25.94
N ASN A 85 1.76 -0.88 26.04
CA ASN A 85 1.29 -0.37 27.32
C ASN A 85 0.08 -1.20 27.82
N THR A 86 0.32 -2.04 28.83
CA THR A 86 -0.67 -2.92 29.47
C THR A 86 -1.72 -2.17 30.29
N GLU A 87 -1.50 -0.90 30.63
CA GLU A 87 -2.47 -0.10 31.40
C GLU A 87 -3.74 0.23 30.59
N ARG A 88 -3.67 0.19 29.26
CA ARG A 88 -4.81 0.51 28.40
C ARG A 88 -5.80 -0.64 28.29
N LYS A 89 -7.03 -0.39 28.73
CA LYS A 89 -8.15 -1.33 28.69
C LYS A 89 -9.05 -1.21 27.45
N HIS A 90 -8.73 -0.32 26.51
CA HIS A 90 -9.54 -0.08 25.31
C HIS A 90 -8.72 -0.17 24.03
N PHE A 91 -9.37 -0.54 22.92
CA PHE A 91 -8.74 -0.53 21.61
C PHE A 91 -8.52 0.90 21.11
N ALA A 92 -7.34 1.15 20.55
CA ALA A 92 -6.96 2.44 20.00
C ALA A 92 -6.15 2.28 18.71
N CYS A 93 -6.27 3.25 17.82
CA CYS A 93 -5.47 3.30 16.60
C CYS A 93 -4.03 3.73 16.94
N ILE A 94 -3.03 2.95 16.52
CA ILE A 94 -1.62 3.21 16.84
C ILE A 94 -1.13 4.54 16.25
N SER A 95 -1.58 4.90 15.05
CA SER A 95 -1.12 6.11 14.36
C SER A 95 -1.82 7.39 14.80
N SER A 96 -3.11 7.32 15.17
CA SER A 96 -3.89 8.51 15.56
C SER A 96 -4.15 8.62 17.05
N GLY A 97 -3.87 7.58 17.84
CA GLY A 97 -4.24 7.51 19.26
C GLY A 97 -5.74 7.43 19.53
N GLN A 98 -6.58 7.46 18.48
CA GLN A 98 -8.03 7.55 18.61
C GLN A 98 -8.61 6.25 19.17
N LYS A 99 -9.46 6.38 20.20
CA LYS A 99 -10.23 5.27 20.77
C LYS A 99 -11.15 4.67 19.70
N VAL A 100 -11.12 3.35 19.59
CA VAL A 100 -12.01 2.59 18.69
C VAL A 100 -13.41 2.55 19.32
N PRO A 101 -14.47 2.81 18.54
CA PRO A 101 -15.85 2.63 18.95
C PRO A 101 -16.12 1.22 19.51
N GLU A 102 -17.02 1.12 20.48
CA GLU A 102 -17.29 -0.12 21.21
C GLU A 102 -17.90 -1.22 20.34
N ASP A 103 -18.70 -0.84 19.33
CA ASP A 103 -19.24 -1.78 18.34
C ASP A 103 -18.15 -2.46 17.50
N ILE A 104 -17.07 -1.74 17.19
CA ILE A 104 -15.91 -2.27 16.46
C ILE A 104 -15.01 -3.07 17.39
N ALA A 105 -14.86 -2.63 18.65
CA ALA A 105 -14.11 -3.38 19.66
C ALA A 105 -14.72 -4.78 19.90
N ASP A 106 -16.04 -4.85 20.01
CA ASP A 106 -16.77 -6.10 20.17
C ASP A 106 -16.58 -7.03 18.96
N ASP A 107 -16.67 -6.48 17.76
CA ASP A 107 -16.43 -7.24 16.52
C ASP A 107 -14.99 -7.77 16.48
N LEU A 108 -14.00 -6.98 16.90
CA LEU A 108 -12.58 -7.37 16.96
C LEU A 108 -12.33 -8.49 17.97
N LEU A 109 -13.01 -8.48 19.12
CA LEU A 109 -12.91 -9.55 20.12
C LEU A 109 -13.56 -10.85 19.64
N LYS A 110 -14.66 -10.75 18.89
CA LYS A 110 -15.44 -11.91 18.42
C LYS A 110 -14.92 -12.52 17.10
N VAL A 111 -13.93 -11.91 16.44
CA VAL A 111 -13.42 -12.36 15.13
C VAL A 111 -13.06 -13.84 15.13
N GLU A 112 -12.34 -14.29 16.17
CA GLU A 112 -11.87 -15.66 16.25
C GLU A 112 -13.03 -16.66 16.38
N ASP A 113 -13.97 -16.38 17.28
CA ASP A 113 -15.13 -17.24 17.51
C ASP A 113 -16.04 -17.31 16.29
N VAL A 114 -16.25 -16.18 15.62
CA VAL A 114 -17.03 -16.13 14.38
C VAL A 114 -16.32 -16.91 13.27
N GLY A 115 -14.99 -16.79 13.15
CA GLY A 115 -14.19 -17.56 12.20
C GLY A 115 -14.27 -19.06 12.45
N LYS A 116 -14.18 -19.50 13.72
CA LYS A 116 -14.34 -20.91 14.10
C LYS A 116 -15.74 -21.44 13.78
N LYS A 117 -16.78 -20.64 13.99
CA LYS A 117 -18.17 -20.99 13.63
C LYS A 117 -18.34 -21.15 12.12
N SER A 118 -17.88 -20.18 11.34
CA SER A 118 -17.92 -20.24 9.86
C SER A 118 -17.12 -21.42 9.31
N PHE A 119 -16.01 -21.79 9.94
CA PHE A 119 -15.24 -22.97 9.56
C PHE A 119 -16.02 -24.27 9.83
N LYS A 120 -16.62 -24.41 11.02
CA LYS A 120 -17.44 -25.60 11.35
C LYS A 120 -18.61 -25.74 10.39
N GLU A 121 -19.33 -24.64 10.15
CA GLU A 121 -20.44 -24.61 9.19
C GLU A 121 -20.00 -25.05 7.79
N PHE A 122 -18.83 -24.58 7.33
CA PHE A 122 -18.26 -25.01 6.06
C PHE A 122 -17.97 -26.52 6.03
N VAL A 123 -17.34 -27.07 7.09
CA VAL A 123 -17.04 -28.50 7.17
C VAL A 123 -18.32 -29.33 7.15
N ASP A 124 -19.31 -28.97 7.94
CA ASP A 124 -20.54 -29.73 8.04
C ASP A 124 -21.35 -29.67 6.73
N THR A 125 -21.57 -28.47 6.19
CA THR A 125 -22.40 -28.30 4.97
C THR A 125 -21.74 -28.76 3.67
N ARG A 126 -20.42 -28.59 3.53
CA ARG A 126 -19.71 -28.85 2.25
C ARG A 126 -18.99 -30.19 2.24
N LEU A 127 -18.45 -30.66 3.36
CA LEU A 127 -17.65 -31.89 3.40
C LEU A 127 -18.48 -33.09 3.86
N LYS A 128 -19.27 -32.94 4.93
CA LYS A 128 -20.06 -34.05 5.50
C LYS A 128 -21.38 -34.23 4.78
N ASP A 129 -22.27 -33.24 4.89
CA ASP A 129 -23.66 -33.35 4.45
C ASP A 129 -23.79 -33.13 2.93
N LYS A 130 -22.78 -32.51 2.31
CA LYS A 130 -22.72 -32.18 0.87
C LYS A 130 -23.97 -31.44 0.36
N THR A 131 -24.67 -30.75 1.24
CA THR A 131 -25.90 -29.99 0.96
C THR A 131 -25.63 -28.83 -0.01
N THR A 132 -24.41 -28.30 0.00
CA THR A 132 -23.97 -27.27 -0.93
C THR A 132 -22.72 -27.71 -1.70
N ARG A 133 -22.60 -27.24 -2.95
CA ARG A 133 -21.47 -27.60 -3.83
C ARG A 133 -20.16 -27.09 -3.24
N PHE A 134 -19.11 -27.91 -3.20
CA PHE A 134 -17.81 -27.53 -2.64
C PHE A 134 -17.29 -26.17 -3.18
N HIS A 135 -17.33 -25.96 -4.51
CA HIS A 135 -16.85 -24.75 -5.18
C HIS A 135 -17.86 -23.59 -5.24
N GLY A 136 -19.02 -23.71 -4.58
CA GLY A 136 -20.00 -22.63 -4.53
C GLY A 136 -19.49 -21.41 -3.75
N PRO A 137 -20.06 -20.21 -3.97
CA PRO A 137 -19.66 -19.01 -3.25
C PRO A 137 -19.70 -19.19 -1.73
N LEU A 138 -18.75 -18.56 -1.03
CA LEU A 138 -18.70 -18.49 0.43
C LEU A 138 -19.23 -17.15 0.91
N THR A 139 -20.16 -17.18 1.88
CA THR A 139 -20.72 -15.96 2.46
C THR A 139 -19.65 -15.21 3.24
N LYS A 140 -19.52 -13.91 2.98
CA LYS A 140 -18.56 -13.06 3.70
C LYS A 140 -19.18 -12.58 5.02
N THR A 141 -18.46 -12.79 6.11
CA THR A 141 -18.83 -12.24 7.42
C THR A 141 -18.60 -10.73 7.43
N LYS A 142 -19.63 -9.95 7.79
CA LYS A 142 -19.58 -8.48 7.83
C LYS A 142 -19.09 -7.96 9.19
N LEU A 143 -17.88 -8.34 9.59
CA LEU A 143 -17.25 -7.80 10.81
C LEU A 143 -16.65 -6.42 10.54
N LYS A 144 -16.89 -5.47 11.44
CA LYS A 144 -16.29 -4.14 11.36
C LYS A 144 -14.83 -4.20 11.79
N THR A 145 -14.01 -3.32 11.22
CA THR A 145 -12.59 -3.20 11.56
C THR A 145 -12.26 -1.75 11.88
N VAL A 146 -11.04 -1.45 12.35
CA VAL A 146 -10.58 -0.08 12.58
C VAL A 146 -10.68 0.78 11.29
N GLY A 147 -10.60 0.15 10.11
CA GLY A 147 -10.83 0.84 8.82
C GLY A 147 -12.27 1.32 8.61
N SER A 148 -13.23 0.75 9.32
CA SER A 148 -14.64 1.18 9.31
C SER A 148 -14.87 2.49 10.08
N VAL A 149 -13.91 2.92 10.92
CA VAL A 149 -13.99 4.17 11.71
C VAL A 149 -13.92 5.40 10.82
N SER A 150 -13.38 5.31 9.60
CA SER A 150 -13.28 6.47 8.71
C SER A 150 -14.67 6.93 8.28
N LYS A 151 -15.19 7.97 8.97
CA LYS A 151 -16.38 8.68 8.53
C LYS A 151 -16.06 9.34 7.19
N SER A 152 -16.66 8.83 6.11
CA SER A 152 -16.72 9.56 4.85
C SER A 152 -17.53 10.83 5.11
N THR A 153 -16.88 11.99 5.16
CA THR A 153 -17.59 13.27 5.24
C THR A 153 -18.42 13.43 3.96
N GLN A 154 -19.75 13.34 4.08
CA GLN A 154 -20.64 13.69 2.99
C GLN A 154 -20.79 15.20 2.99
N ILE A 155 -20.11 15.88 2.08
CA ILE A 155 -20.35 17.29 1.83
C ILE A 155 -21.60 17.37 0.95
N LYS A 156 -22.67 17.96 1.50
CA LYS A 156 -23.87 18.30 0.71
C LYS A 156 -23.55 19.56 -0.07
N SER A 157 -23.45 19.46 -1.40
CA SER A 157 -23.48 20.63 -2.28
C SER A 157 -24.85 20.68 -2.98
N ALA A 158 -25.34 21.89 -3.24
CA ALA A 158 -26.74 22.20 -3.60
C ALA A 158 -27.29 21.46 -4.84
N LYS A 159 -26.47 20.75 -5.61
CA LYS A 159 -26.93 19.94 -6.76
C LYS A 159 -26.42 18.50 -6.81
N ASN A 160 -25.43 18.09 -6.02
CA ASN A 160 -24.92 16.70 -6.01
C ASN A 160 -24.19 16.37 -4.69
N VAL A 161 -24.48 15.19 -4.12
CA VAL A 161 -23.74 14.66 -2.96
C VAL A 161 -22.52 13.89 -3.48
N ALA A 162 -21.36 14.53 -3.52
CA ALA A 162 -20.11 13.86 -3.84
C ALA A 162 -19.49 13.25 -2.58
N LYS A 163 -19.37 11.92 -2.52
CA LYS A 163 -18.56 11.24 -1.49
C LYS A 163 -17.08 11.45 -1.80
N ILE A 164 -16.46 12.48 -1.22
CA ILE A 164 -15.02 12.68 -1.34
C ILE A 164 -14.33 11.75 -0.35
N LYS A 165 -13.85 10.61 -0.85
CA LYS A 165 -12.89 9.79 -0.11
C LYS A 165 -11.52 10.41 -0.32
N ALA A 166 -10.87 10.86 0.75
CA ALA A 166 -9.50 11.35 0.69
C ALA A 166 -8.57 10.26 0.13
N LYS A 167 -8.29 10.30 -1.17
CA LYS A 167 -7.30 9.43 -1.81
C LYS A 167 -5.94 10.08 -1.67
N ARG A 168 -4.90 9.28 -1.45
CA ARG A 168 -3.50 9.73 -1.37
C ARG A 168 -3.07 10.60 -2.56
N ASN A 169 -3.74 10.48 -3.70
CA ASN A 169 -3.42 11.18 -4.94
C ASN A 169 -4.30 12.42 -5.23
N ILE A 170 -5.19 12.85 -4.34
CA ILE A 170 -6.07 14.00 -4.61
C ILE A 170 -5.25 15.26 -4.90
N PHE A 171 -4.21 15.53 -4.10
CA PHE A 171 -3.31 16.66 -4.36
C PHE A 171 -2.60 16.55 -5.71
N GLY A 172 -2.20 15.34 -6.11
CA GLY A 172 -1.60 15.12 -7.43
C GLY A 172 -2.59 15.35 -8.57
N GLN A 173 -3.84 14.89 -8.42
CA GLN A 173 -4.90 15.14 -9.40
C GLN A 173 -5.25 16.63 -9.49
N LEU A 174 -5.34 17.31 -8.35
CA LEU A 174 -5.61 18.73 -8.27
C LEU A 174 -4.49 19.56 -8.92
N LEU A 175 -3.23 19.19 -8.72
CA LEU A 175 -2.08 19.82 -9.37
C LEU A 175 -2.09 19.65 -10.90
N VAL A 176 -2.49 18.48 -11.40
CA VAL A 176 -2.63 18.26 -12.84
C VAL A 176 -3.76 19.12 -13.42
N LEU A 177 -4.92 19.14 -12.74
CA LEU A 177 -6.06 19.95 -13.15
C LEU A 177 -5.77 21.46 -13.05
N SER A 178 -4.98 21.90 -12.07
CA SER A 178 -4.62 23.32 -11.96
C SER A 178 -3.76 23.80 -13.10
N GLN A 179 -2.91 22.93 -13.66
CA GLN A 179 -2.12 23.23 -14.85
C GLN A 179 -2.99 23.31 -16.11
N GLU A 180 -3.99 22.44 -16.23
CA GLU A 180 -4.90 22.39 -17.39
C GLU A 180 -5.94 23.53 -17.37
N TYR A 181 -6.50 23.83 -16.20
CA TYR A 181 -7.59 24.80 -16.03
C TYR A 181 -7.15 26.15 -15.42
N GLN A 182 -5.84 26.40 -15.27
CA GLN A 182 -5.28 27.63 -14.68
C GLN A 182 -5.89 27.98 -13.32
N ILE A 183 -6.08 26.96 -12.47
CA ILE A 183 -6.67 27.14 -11.14
C ILE A 183 -5.57 27.65 -10.20
N ASP A 184 -5.82 28.76 -9.52
CA ASP A 184 -4.93 29.26 -8.49
C ASP A 184 -4.98 28.38 -7.24
N MET A 185 -3.97 27.52 -7.12
CA MET A 185 -3.81 26.58 -6.01
C MET A 185 -3.62 27.29 -4.67
N GLU A 186 -3.10 28.51 -4.65
CA GLU A 186 -2.86 29.25 -3.41
C GLU A 186 -4.19 29.63 -2.74
N ASN A 187 -5.16 30.09 -3.54
CA ASN A 187 -6.50 30.42 -3.07
C ASN A 187 -7.28 29.17 -2.65
N VAL A 188 -7.19 28.08 -3.43
CA VAL A 188 -7.84 26.81 -3.10
C VAL A 188 -7.34 26.26 -1.77
N LEU A 189 -6.05 26.38 -1.46
CA LEU A 189 -5.48 25.88 -0.21
C LEU A 189 -5.80 26.78 0.99
N LYS A 190 -5.86 28.12 0.80
CA LYS A 190 -6.29 29.06 1.84
C LYS A 190 -7.73 28.81 2.30
N ASP A 191 -8.65 28.53 1.36
CA ASP A 191 -10.06 28.24 1.66
C ASP A 191 -10.28 26.88 2.37
N GLN A 192 -9.35 25.94 2.24
CA GLN A 192 -9.42 24.69 3.01
C GLN A 192 -9.01 24.90 4.47
N GLN A 193 -8.06 25.80 4.74
CA GLN A 193 -7.56 26.08 6.10
C GLN A 193 -8.55 26.91 6.95
N SER A 194 -9.28 27.84 6.33
CA SER A 194 -10.31 28.63 7.02
C SER A 194 -11.50 27.78 7.47
N ASN A 195 -11.92 26.81 6.64
CA ASN A 195 -13.01 25.89 6.97
C ASN A 195 -12.67 24.90 8.09
N THR A 196 -11.41 24.52 8.26
CA THR A 196 -10.97 23.66 9.37
C THR A 196 -10.93 24.38 10.73
N SER A 197 -10.90 25.71 10.74
CA SER A 197 -10.77 26.53 11.96
C SER A 197 -12.13 26.85 12.63
N THR A 198 -13.24 26.57 11.96
CA THR A 198 -14.61 26.87 12.45
C THR A 198 -15.29 25.64 13.07
N GLN A 199 -14.60 24.49 13.14
CA GLN A 199 -15.13 23.23 13.72
C GLN A 199 -14.30 22.70 14.90
N ALA A 200 -13.50 23.55 15.56
CA ALA A 200 -12.84 23.23 16.82
C ALA A 200 -13.65 23.78 18.00
#